data_AF-A0A0D6ASY0-F1
#
_entry.id   AF-A0A0D6ASY0-F1
#
_cell.length_a   1.000
_cell.length_b   1.000
_cell.length_c   1.000
_cell.angle_alpha   90.00
_cell.angle_beta   90.00
_cell.angle_gamma   90.00
#
_symmetry.space_group_name_H-M   'P 1'
#
loop_
_entity.id
_entity.type
_entity.pdbx_description
1 polymer ?
#
loop_
_entity_poly.entity_id
_entity_poly.type
_entity_poly.pdbx_seq_one_letter_code
_entity_poly.pdbx_strand_id
1 'polypeptide(L)'
;MIFNFIFPYKSLLFWSIITTTIILNIIPLNSFAQIPKNQQITGTTGGNNNSGDCGYIGSQPNHVINLNEQVYSLNIVVETNQGKPSLLVLGPGESDRFCILGESSAGKYPKMGGVWAAGKYLIYVGDAQGNKNPFTMKITTK
;
A
#
# COMPACT_ATOMS: atom_id res chain seq x y z
N MET A 1 -65.73 11.34 49.06
CA MET A 1 -65.67 11.47 47.58
C MET A 1 -65.17 10.11 47.08
N ILE A 2 -65.98 9.10 46.78
CA ILE A 2 -66.90 8.97 45.63
C ILE A 2 -66.30 9.57 44.37
N PHE A 3 -65.79 8.72 43.49
CA PHE A 3 -66.26 8.61 42.10
C PHE A 3 -65.94 7.22 41.55
N ASN A 4 -66.99 6.41 41.41
CA ASN A 4 -67.04 5.29 40.48
C ASN A 4 -67.09 5.85 39.06
N PHE A 5 -66.32 5.26 38.14
CA PHE A 5 -66.67 5.26 36.73
C PHE A 5 -66.51 3.85 36.18
N ILE A 6 -67.66 3.21 35.97
CA ILE A 6 -67.83 2.05 35.10
C ILE A 6 -68.08 2.63 33.71
N PHE A 7 -67.30 2.23 32.70
CA PHE A 7 -67.80 2.18 31.33
C PHE A 7 -67.31 0.89 30.64
N PRO A 8 -68.17 0.24 29.85
CA PRO A 8 -67.91 -1.08 29.27
C PRO A 8 -67.30 -0.94 27.86
N TYR A 9 -67.04 -2.09 27.22
CA TYR A 9 -67.25 -2.34 25.79
C TYR A 9 -66.02 -2.61 24.90
N LYS A 10 -66.02 -3.87 24.41
CA LYS A 10 -65.52 -4.42 23.14
C LYS A 10 -64.02 -4.68 22.93
N SER A 11 -63.70 -5.96 23.15
CA SER A 11 -63.01 -6.86 22.21
C SER A 11 -62.92 -6.32 20.77
N LEU A 12 -61.70 -6.09 20.32
CA LEU A 12 -61.28 -6.26 18.92
C LEU A 12 -59.91 -6.93 18.91
N LEU A 13 -59.92 -8.23 18.58
CA LEU A 13 -58.75 -9.02 18.26
C LEU A 13 -58.13 -8.45 16.97
N PHE A 14 -56.99 -7.77 17.08
CA PHE A 14 -56.15 -7.44 15.94
C PHE A 14 -55.05 -8.49 15.82
N TRP A 15 -55.27 -9.50 14.98
CA TRP A 15 -54.20 -10.34 14.45
C TRP A 15 -53.32 -9.49 13.54
N SER A 16 -52.22 -8.96 14.08
CA SER A 16 -51.16 -8.38 13.25
C SER A 16 -50.27 -9.52 12.74
N ILE A 17 -50.36 -9.80 11.45
CA ILE A 17 -49.46 -10.67 10.72
C ILE A 17 -48.13 -9.91 10.57
N ILE A 18 -47.13 -10.26 11.37
CA ILE A 18 -45.77 -9.70 11.25
C ILE A 18 -45.10 -10.43 10.07
N THR A 19 -45.08 -9.81 8.90
CA THR A 19 -44.27 -10.27 7.77
C THR A 19 -42.82 -9.84 7.98
N THR A 20 -42.03 -10.69 8.62
CA THR A 20 -40.57 -10.52 8.71
C THR A 20 -39.94 -10.72 7.32
N THR A 21 -39.60 -9.63 6.66
CA THR A 21 -38.77 -9.64 5.45
C THR A 21 -37.31 -9.87 5.85
N ILE A 22 -36.81 -11.08 5.59
CA ILE A 22 -35.37 -11.37 5.71
C ILE A 22 -34.68 -10.72 4.52
N ILE A 23 -33.99 -9.60 4.76
CA ILE A 23 -33.11 -8.98 3.77
C ILE A 23 -31.80 -9.77 3.75
N LEU A 24 -31.63 -10.62 2.74
CA LEU A 24 -30.35 -11.23 2.41
C LEU A 24 -29.42 -10.13 1.86
N ASN A 25 -28.50 -9.64 2.68
CA ASN A 25 -27.39 -8.80 2.24
C ASN A 25 -26.44 -9.64 1.38
N ILE A 26 -26.67 -9.61 0.07
CA ILE A 26 -25.73 -10.12 -0.94
C ILE A 26 -24.47 -9.25 -0.91
N ILE A 27 -23.39 -9.79 -0.34
CA ILE A 27 -22.06 -9.18 -0.42
C ILE A 27 -21.65 -9.23 -1.90
N PRO A 28 -21.32 -8.10 -2.55
CA PRO A 28 -20.93 -8.11 -3.95
C PRO A 28 -19.63 -8.91 -4.12
N LEU A 29 -19.66 -9.86 -5.04
CA LEU A 29 -18.57 -10.77 -5.39
C LEU A 29 -17.45 -10.07 -6.20
N ASN A 30 -17.08 -8.84 -5.83
CA ASN A 30 -16.09 -8.03 -6.55
C ASN A 30 -14.96 -7.62 -5.60
N SER A 31 -14.30 -8.59 -4.99
CA SER A 31 -12.94 -8.40 -4.47
C SER A 31 -11.98 -9.09 -5.42
N PHE A 32 -11.92 -8.60 -6.66
CA PHE A 32 -10.76 -8.90 -7.49
C PHE A 32 -9.60 -8.14 -6.85
N ALA A 33 -8.67 -8.90 -6.26
CA ALA A 33 -7.29 -8.51 -6.02
C ALA A 33 -6.85 -7.45 -7.05
N GLN A 34 -6.78 -6.17 -6.65
CA GLN A 34 -6.29 -5.12 -7.53
C GLN A 34 -4.78 -5.30 -7.64
N ILE A 35 -4.35 -6.05 -8.67
CA ILE A 35 -2.95 -6.16 -9.06
C ILE A 35 -2.40 -4.72 -9.24
N PRO A 36 -1.28 -4.36 -8.60
CA PRO A 36 -0.73 -3.02 -8.71
C PRO A 36 -0.45 -2.65 -10.18
N LYS A 37 -1.23 -1.73 -10.77
CA LYS A 37 -0.95 -1.22 -12.13
C LYS A 37 0.50 -0.73 -12.22
N ASN A 38 1.19 -1.02 -13.33
CA ASN A 38 2.53 -0.50 -13.58
C ASN A 38 2.61 1.00 -13.29
N GLN A 39 3.63 1.42 -12.54
CA GLN A 39 3.83 2.80 -12.12
C GLN A 39 5.19 3.30 -12.58
N GLN A 40 5.23 4.60 -12.87
CA GLN A 40 6.46 5.33 -13.13
C GLN A 40 6.48 6.55 -12.22
N ILE A 41 7.53 6.66 -11.41
CA ILE A 41 7.70 7.70 -10.40
C ILE A 41 9.00 8.43 -10.71
N THR A 42 8.95 9.75 -10.78
CA THR A 42 10.15 10.58 -10.94
C THR A 42 10.56 11.18 -9.61
N GLY A 43 11.84 11.49 -9.46
CA GLY A 43 12.34 12.10 -8.24
C GLY A 43 13.81 12.47 -8.32
N THR A 44 14.42 12.64 -7.16
CA THR A 44 15.84 12.96 -7.00
C THR A 44 16.51 11.96 -6.07
N THR A 45 17.68 11.45 -6.47
CA THR A 45 18.49 10.52 -5.68
C THR A 45 19.07 11.22 -4.44
N GLY A 46 19.57 10.43 -3.50
CA GLY A 46 20.39 10.94 -2.42
C GLY A 46 19.59 11.62 -1.31
N GLY A 47 20.24 12.54 -0.61
CA GLY A 47 19.69 13.26 0.52
C GLY A 47 20.77 13.51 1.57
N ASN A 48 20.37 13.96 2.75
CA ASN A 48 21.31 14.32 3.82
C ASN A 48 21.43 13.22 4.89
N ASN A 49 20.61 12.17 4.82
CA ASN A 49 20.59 11.12 5.82
C ASN A 49 21.47 9.96 5.38
N ASN A 50 22.56 9.70 6.11
CA ASN A 50 23.38 8.53 5.87
C ASN A 50 22.64 7.29 6.38
N SER A 51 22.30 6.39 5.46
CA SER A 51 21.62 5.13 5.77
C SER A 51 22.59 3.99 6.10
N GLY A 52 23.90 4.21 6.05
CA GLY A 52 24.93 3.20 6.25
C GLY A 52 25.31 2.54 4.92
N ASP A 53 25.02 1.24 4.82
CA ASP A 53 25.36 0.40 3.67
C ASP A 53 24.72 0.86 2.35
N CYS A 54 23.62 1.62 2.41
CA CYS A 54 22.90 2.10 1.23
C CYS A 54 23.19 3.55 0.82
N GLY A 55 24.25 4.15 1.37
CA GLY A 55 24.61 5.54 1.08
C GLY A 55 23.62 6.54 1.67
N TYR A 56 23.45 7.66 0.99
CA TYR A 56 22.62 8.77 1.49
C TYR A 56 21.23 8.72 0.88
N ILE A 57 20.21 8.95 1.70
CA ILE A 57 18.79 8.94 1.34
C ILE A 57 18.07 10.21 1.82
N GLY A 58 16.86 10.43 1.30
CA GLY A 58 15.97 11.48 1.77
C GLY A 58 15.46 11.26 3.20
N SER A 59 14.85 12.28 3.80
CA SER A 59 14.15 12.17 5.09
C SER A 59 12.78 11.50 4.99
N GLN A 60 12.26 11.36 3.79
CA GLN A 60 11.01 10.68 3.50
C GLN A 60 11.23 9.68 2.36
N PRO A 61 10.46 8.58 2.33
CA PRO A 61 10.53 7.63 1.23
C PRO A 61 10.09 8.30 -0.08
N ASN A 62 10.74 7.94 -1.18
CA ASN A 62 10.35 8.38 -2.52
C ASN A 62 9.02 7.77 -2.95
N HIS A 63 8.66 6.59 -2.42
CA HIS A 63 7.38 5.96 -2.65
C HIS A 63 7.00 5.02 -1.51
N VAL A 64 5.70 4.82 -1.29
CA VAL A 64 5.16 3.89 -0.31
C VAL A 64 4.24 2.92 -1.03
N ILE A 65 4.49 1.62 -0.87
CA ILE A 65 3.63 0.56 -1.41
C ILE A 65 2.88 -0.06 -0.25
N ASN A 66 1.56 -0.17 -0.36
CA ASN A 66 0.74 -0.94 0.57
C ASN A 66 0.13 -2.12 -0.19
N LEU A 67 0.60 -3.33 0.11
CA LEU A 67 0.10 -4.56 -0.48
C LEU A 67 -0.91 -5.21 0.48
N ASN A 68 -2.16 -5.37 0.04
CA ASN A 68 -3.19 -6.01 0.85
C ASN A 68 -3.02 -7.54 0.92
N GLU A 69 -2.30 -8.11 -0.04
CA GLU A 69 -2.01 -9.54 -0.17
C GLU A 69 -0.64 -9.76 -0.82
N GLN A 70 -0.18 -11.00 -0.87
CA GLN A 70 1.09 -11.35 -1.51
C GLN A 70 1.04 -11.11 -3.02
N VAL A 71 2.06 -10.44 -3.56
CA VAL A 71 2.27 -10.26 -5.01
C VAL A 71 3.41 -11.16 -5.46
N TYR A 72 3.12 -12.12 -6.34
CA TYR A 72 4.09 -13.13 -6.79
C TYR A 72 5.16 -12.59 -7.75
N SER A 73 4.90 -11.44 -8.38
CA SER A 73 5.82 -10.80 -9.31
C SER A 73 5.70 -9.28 -9.21
N LEU A 74 6.59 -8.67 -8.44
CA LEU A 74 6.75 -7.21 -8.41
C LEU A 74 8.22 -6.89 -8.67
N ASN A 75 8.47 -5.96 -9.58
CA ASN A 75 9.79 -5.52 -10.00
C ASN A 75 9.91 -4.00 -9.87
N ILE A 76 10.97 -3.54 -9.23
CA ILE A 76 11.36 -2.15 -9.09
C ILE A 76 12.69 -1.96 -9.80
N VAL A 77 12.79 -0.93 -10.65
CA VAL A 77 14.04 -0.52 -11.30
C VAL A 77 14.17 0.99 -11.15
N VAL A 78 15.36 1.49 -10.76
CA VAL A 78 15.66 2.92 -10.69
C VAL A 78 16.62 3.30 -11.80
N GLU A 79 16.16 4.10 -12.75
CA GLU A 79 16.96 4.59 -13.87
C GLU A 79 17.46 6.01 -13.59
N THR A 80 18.76 6.25 -13.77
CA THR A 80 19.36 7.58 -13.72
C THR A 80 20.58 7.64 -14.65
N ASN A 81 20.88 8.83 -15.15
CA ASN A 81 22.01 9.06 -16.07
C ASN A 81 23.25 9.59 -15.35
N GLN A 82 23.18 9.86 -14.03
CA GLN A 82 24.28 10.43 -13.25
C GLN A 82 24.34 9.84 -11.84
N GLY A 83 25.50 9.98 -11.20
CA GLY A 83 25.72 9.57 -9.81
C GLY A 83 25.88 8.07 -9.62
N LYS A 84 25.69 7.64 -8.37
CA LYS A 84 25.79 6.24 -7.95
C LYS A 84 24.51 5.84 -7.22
N PRO A 85 23.43 5.55 -7.96
CA PRO A 85 22.12 5.33 -7.37
C PRO A 85 22.12 4.09 -6.45
N SER A 86 21.32 4.15 -5.39
CA SER A 86 20.99 3.00 -4.56
C SER A 86 19.47 2.86 -4.40
N LEU A 87 19.00 1.63 -4.21
CA LEU A 87 17.62 1.31 -3.91
C LEU A 87 17.57 0.69 -2.51
N LEU A 88 16.96 1.40 -1.57
CA LEU A 88 16.68 0.90 -0.21
C LEU A 88 15.19 0.61 -0.09
N VAL A 89 14.86 -0.63 0.26
CA VAL A 89 13.50 -1.09 0.52
C VAL A 89 13.42 -1.51 1.98
N LEU A 90 12.54 -0.86 2.74
CA LEU A 90 12.15 -1.29 4.07
C LEU A 90 10.80 -2.01 3.96
N GLY A 91 10.76 -3.27 4.37
CA GLY A 91 9.58 -4.12 4.28
C GLY A 91 8.70 -4.09 5.53
N PRO A 92 7.66 -4.94 5.57
CA PRO A 92 6.68 -4.97 6.65
C PRO A 92 7.20 -5.64 7.93
N GLY A 93 8.21 -6.51 7.85
CA GLY A 93 8.89 -7.06 9.02
C GLY A 93 9.87 -6.06 9.64
N GLU A 94 10.08 -6.15 10.97
CA GLU A 94 10.94 -5.21 11.71
C GLU A 94 12.40 -5.18 11.22
N SER A 95 12.86 -6.29 10.64
CA SER A 95 14.22 -6.44 10.09
C SER A 95 14.26 -6.51 8.57
N ASP A 96 13.13 -6.28 7.89
CA ASP A 96 13.07 -6.35 6.43
C ASP A 96 13.72 -5.10 5.85
N ARG A 97 14.99 -5.24 5.47
CA ARG A 97 15.78 -4.18 4.88
C ARG A 97 16.61 -4.74 3.74
N PHE A 98 16.40 -4.19 2.55
CA PHE A 98 17.16 -4.56 1.36
C PHE A 98 17.80 -3.34 0.75
N CYS A 99 19.12 -3.38 0.60
CA CYS A 99 19.88 -2.38 -0.12
C CYS A 99 20.45 -2.96 -1.41
N ILE A 100 20.30 -2.24 -2.51
CA ILE A 100 20.89 -2.59 -3.80
C ILE A 100 21.63 -1.38 -4.33
N LEU A 101 22.95 -1.49 -4.45
CA LEU A 101 23.78 -0.50 -5.10
C LEU A 101 23.73 -0.70 -6.61
N GLY A 102 23.78 0.39 -7.37
CA GLY A 102 23.89 0.35 -8.81
C GLY A 102 24.73 1.50 -9.36
N GLU A 103 24.76 1.58 -10.69
CA GLU A 103 25.48 2.59 -11.44
C GLU A 103 24.52 3.35 -12.36
N SER A 104 24.89 4.56 -12.75
CA SER A 104 24.10 5.42 -13.64
C SER A 104 24.24 5.05 -15.12
N SER A 105 24.30 3.75 -15.43
CA SER A 105 24.46 3.23 -16.78
C SER A 105 23.46 2.09 -17.03
N ALA A 106 22.88 2.07 -18.22
CA ALA A 106 21.93 1.04 -18.62
C ALA A 106 22.48 -0.38 -18.36
N GLY A 107 21.65 -1.24 -17.79
CA GLY A 107 22.02 -2.61 -17.40
C GLY A 107 22.65 -2.74 -16.00
N LYS A 108 23.08 -1.64 -15.38
CA LYS A 108 23.66 -1.61 -14.03
C LYS A 108 22.83 -0.83 -13.01
N TYR A 109 21.61 -0.45 -13.38
CA TYR A 109 20.66 0.18 -12.48
C TYR A 109 20.33 -0.70 -11.27
N PRO A 110 20.14 -0.11 -10.07
CA PRO A 110 19.68 -0.88 -8.93
C PRO A 110 18.24 -1.31 -9.17
N LYS A 111 17.99 -2.60 -8.95
CA LYS A 111 16.72 -3.26 -9.26
C LYS A 111 16.42 -4.37 -8.27
N MET A 112 15.16 -4.49 -7.86
CA MET A 112 14.66 -5.55 -7.00
C MET A 112 13.46 -6.20 -7.65
N GLY A 113 13.43 -7.53 -7.72
CA GLY A 113 12.30 -8.28 -8.26
C GLY A 113 12.01 -9.50 -7.39
N GLY A 114 10.78 -10.01 -7.43
CA GLY A 114 10.44 -11.28 -6.79
C GLY A 114 9.01 -11.35 -6.26
N VAL A 115 8.84 -12.20 -5.25
CA VAL A 115 7.62 -12.36 -4.47
C VAL A 115 7.65 -11.40 -3.29
N TRP A 116 6.58 -10.64 -3.11
CA TRP A 116 6.45 -9.62 -2.06
C TRP A 116 5.25 -9.97 -1.18
N ALA A 117 5.49 -10.14 0.12
CA ALA A 117 4.44 -10.41 1.09
C ALA A 117 3.47 -9.22 1.24
N ALA A 118 2.28 -9.47 1.79
CA ALA A 118 1.37 -8.40 2.19
C ALA A 118 2.04 -7.47 3.22
N GLY A 119 1.72 -6.18 3.15
CA GLY A 119 2.19 -5.18 4.10
C GLY A 119 2.65 -3.87 3.48
N LYS A 120 3.23 -3.02 4.32
CA LYS A 120 3.70 -1.68 3.96
C LYS A 120 5.18 -1.71 3.65
N TYR A 121 5.55 -1.16 2.50
CA TYR A 121 6.93 -1.00 2.07
C TYR A 121 7.28 0.47 1.90
N LEU A 122 8.45 0.87 2.39
CA LEU A 122 9.01 2.19 2.19
C LEU A 122 10.16 2.10 1.19
N ILE A 123 10.03 2.82 0.08
CA ILE A 123 11.00 2.78 -1.02
C ILE A 123 11.79 4.09 -1.02
N TYR A 124 13.10 4.00 -0.85
CA TYR A 124 14.02 5.11 -0.93
C TYR A 124 14.97 4.92 -2.11
N VAL A 125 15.23 6.02 -2.81
CA VAL A 125 16.20 6.11 -3.88
C VAL A 125 17.35 6.99 -3.40
N GLY A 126 18.45 6.34 -3.06
CA GLY A 126 19.64 6.98 -2.52
C GLY A 126 20.70 7.26 -3.59
N ASP A 127 21.81 7.81 -3.11
CA ASP A 127 23.06 7.93 -3.86
C ASP A 127 24.21 7.60 -2.91
N ALA A 128 25.17 6.78 -3.36
CA ALA A 128 26.28 6.30 -2.55
C ALA A 128 27.14 7.45 -1.97
N GLN A 129 27.13 8.61 -2.63
CA GLN A 129 27.93 9.80 -2.28
C GLN A 129 27.06 10.98 -1.85
N GLY A 130 25.74 10.81 -1.82
CA GLY A 130 24.78 11.88 -1.49
C GLY A 130 24.53 12.88 -2.62
N ASN A 131 24.96 12.56 -3.84
CA ASN A 131 24.64 13.39 -4.99
C ASN A 131 23.13 13.38 -5.26
N LYS A 132 22.62 14.55 -5.66
CA LYS A 132 21.22 14.74 -6.00
C LYS A 132 21.05 14.78 -7.51
N ASN A 133 20.65 13.66 -8.09
CA ASN A 133 20.45 13.51 -9.53
C ASN A 133 18.99 13.13 -9.82
N PRO A 134 18.41 13.56 -10.96
CA PRO A 134 17.10 13.09 -11.39
C PRO A 134 17.09 11.56 -11.58
N PHE A 135 15.99 10.92 -11.22
CA PHE A 135 15.75 9.50 -11.52
C PHE A 135 14.34 9.26 -12.03
N THR A 136 14.15 8.11 -12.68
CA THR A 136 12.85 7.50 -12.97
C THR A 136 12.81 6.09 -12.38
N MET A 137 11.89 5.84 -11.45
CA MET A 137 11.65 4.55 -10.86
C MET A 137 10.44 3.90 -11.51
N LYS A 138 10.60 2.66 -11.98
CA LYS A 138 9.55 1.86 -12.60
C LYS A 138 9.18 0.72 -11.66
N ILE A 139 7.89 0.63 -11.34
CA ILE A 139 7.31 -0.48 -10.58
C ILE A 139 6.41 -1.25 -11.52
N THR A 140 6.66 -2.53 -11.70
CA THR A 140 5.87 -3.38 -12.60
C THR A 140 5.44 -4.65 -11.88
N THR A 141 4.18 -5.04 -12.10
CA THR A 141 3.67 -6.34 -11.68
C THR A 141 3.16 -7.11 -12.89
N LYS A 142 3.30 -8.42 -12.86
CA LYS A 142 2.79 -9.32 -13.90
C LYS A 142 1.82 -10.33 -13.32
#